data_AF-A0A1I5UXC0-F1
#
_entry.id   AF-A0A1I5UXC0-F1
#
_cell.length_a   1.000
_cell.length_b   1.000
_cell.length_c   1.000
_cell.angle_alpha   90.00
_cell.angle_beta   90.00
_cell.angle_gamma   90.00
#
_symmetry.space_group_name_H-M   'P 1'
#
loop_
_entity.id
_entity.type
_entity.pdbx_description
1 polymer ?
#
loop_
_entity_poly.entity_id
_entity_poly.type
_entity_poly.pdbx_seq_one_letter_code
_entity_poly.pdbx_strand_id
1 'polypeptide(L)' 'MFGRFTLFADYEQILERFDVDVAFDEENYSPNFSVAPSQSVISIFKPL' A
#
# COMPACT_ATOMS: atom_id res chain seq x y z
N MET A 1 -4.71 -21.23 -3.74
CA MET A 1 -4.33 -20.29 -2.66
C MET A 1 -3.57 -19.13 -3.27
N PHE A 2 -4.23 -18.00 -3.51
CA PHE A 2 -3.55 -16.75 -3.89
C PHE A 2 -3.02 -16.11 -2.60
N GLY A 3 -1.82 -16.50 -2.17
CA GLY A 3 -1.22 -16.05 -0.91
C GLY A 3 -0.22 -14.90 -1.08
N ARG A 4 0.12 -14.52 -2.31
CA ARG A 4 1.08 -13.46 -2.57
C ARG A 4 0.52 -12.43 -3.54
N PHE A 5 0.97 -11.21 -3.39
CA PHE A 5 0.63 -10.10 -4.27
C PHE A 5 1.81 -9.15 -4.45
N THR A 6 1.67 -8.28 -5.44
CA THR A 6 2.66 -7.31 -5.86
C THR A 6 2.17 -5.91 -5.47
N LEU A 7 2.96 -5.24 -4.64
CA LEU A 7 2.84 -3.81 -4.36
C LEU A 7 3.81 -3.07 -5.27
N PHE A 8 3.37 -2.70 -6.47
CA PHE A 8 4.21 -2.06 -7.49
C PHE A 8 3.91 -0.58 -7.72
N ALA A 9 2.79 -0.08 -7.19
CA ALA A 9 2.41 1.32 -7.35
C ALA A 9 3.37 2.20 -6.53
N ASP A 10 3.69 3.37 -7.04
CA ASP A 10 4.48 4.34 -6.28
C ASP A 10 3.59 5.01 -5.22
N TYR A 11 4.22 5.61 -4.20
CA TYR A 11 3.52 6.21 -3.07
C TYR A 11 2.47 7.26 -3.53
N GLU A 12 2.91 8.20 -4.36
CA GLU A 12 2.06 9.25 -4.96
C GLU A 12 0.88 8.67 -5.77
N GLN A 13 1.12 7.60 -6.53
CA GLN A 13 0.06 6.96 -7.32
C GLN A 13 -1.05 6.38 -6.44
N ILE A 14 -0.70 5.91 -5.24
CA ILE A 14 -1.68 5.37 -4.30
C ILE A 14 -2.49 6.51 -3.70
N LEU A 15 -1.85 7.61 -3.29
CA LEU A 15 -2.54 8.76 -2.73
C LEU A 15 -3.53 9.36 -3.74
N GLU A 16 -3.08 9.61 -4.97
CA GLU A 16 -3.92 10.17 -6.04
C GLU A 16 -5.10 9.24 -6.37
N ARG A 17 -4.83 7.95 -6.54
CA ARG A 17 -5.85 6.98 -6.97
C ARG A 17 -6.97 6.79 -5.94
N PHE A 18 -6.66 6.95 -4.66
CA PHE A 18 -7.59 6.71 -3.57
C PHE A 18 -8.06 7.98 -2.86
N ASP A 19 -7.65 9.16 -3.34
CA ASP A 19 -8.04 10.47 -2.79
C ASP A 19 -7.72 10.54 -1.28
N VAL A 20 -6.46 10.27 -0.94
CA VAL A 20 -5.97 10.16 0.44
C VAL A 20 -5.40 11.51 0.90
N ASP A 21 -6.10 12.18 1.81
CA ASP A 21 -5.67 13.48 2.38
C ASP A 21 -4.59 13.36 3.46
N VAL A 22 -4.60 12.27 4.23
CA VAL A 22 -3.69 12.04 5.36
C VAL A 22 -3.14 10.63 5.28
N ALA A 23 -1.81 10.51 5.26
CA ALA A 23 -1.09 9.25 5.17
C ALA A 23 0.15 9.24 6.09
N PHE A 24 0.85 8.11 6.12
CA PHE A 24 2.10 7.94 6.88
C PHE A 24 3.28 8.54 6.11
N ASP A 25 4.49 8.57 6.70
CA ASP A 25 5.64 9.15 5.99
C ASP A 25 6.07 8.27 4.79
N GLU A 26 6.31 8.89 3.63
CA GLU A 26 6.74 8.21 2.39
C GLU A 26 8.00 7.35 2.60
N GLU A 27 8.91 7.75 3.48
CA GLU A 27 10.13 6.99 3.80
C GLU A 27 9.84 5.59 4.36
N ASN A 28 8.65 5.38 4.92
CA ASN A 28 8.19 4.07 5.39
C ASN A 28 7.51 3.24 4.29
N TYR A 29 7.37 3.79 3.08
CA TYR A 29 6.84 3.09 1.93
C TYR A 29 7.95 2.49 1.07
N SER A 30 7.79 1.23 0.68
CA SER A 30 8.67 0.58 -0.29
C SER A 30 7.87 -0.41 -1.14
N PRO A 31 7.95 -0.31 -2.48
CA PRO A 31 7.38 -1.32 -3.37
C PRO A 31 7.91 -2.72 -3.04
N ASN A 32 7.02 -3.72 -3.11
CA ASN A 32 7.36 -5.10 -2.84
C ASN A 32 6.68 -6.04 -3.86
N PHE A 33 7.50 -6.68 -4.68
CA PHE A 33 7.03 -7.55 -5.77
C PHE A 33 6.71 -8.99 -5.33
N SER A 34 6.85 -9.32 -4.04
CA SER A 34 6.54 -10.65 -3.51
C SER A 34 6.09 -10.61 -2.05
N VAL A 35 5.00 -9.90 -1.77
CA VAL A 35 4.43 -9.83 -0.42
C VAL A 35 3.89 -11.20 -0.01
N ALA A 36 4.38 -11.76 1.09
CA ALA A 36 3.85 -12.99 1.71
C ALA A 36 2.73 -12.69 2.72
N PRO A 37 1.84 -13.65 3.03
CA PRO A 37 0.71 -13.41 3.94
C PRO A 37 1.09 -12.92 5.35
N SER A 38 2.30 -13.26 5.79
CA SER A 38 2.82 -12.91 7.12
C SER A 38 3.52 -11.55 7.15
N GLN A 39 3.66 -10.85 6.02
CA GLN A 39 4.27 -9.53 5.96
C GLN A 39 3.21 -8.44 6.17
N SER A 40 3.61 -7.38 6.87
CA SER A 40 2.78 -6.19 7.02
C SER A 40 2.56 -5.52 5.66
N VAL A 41 1.35 -5.00 5.46
CA VAL A 41 0.96 -4.28 4.25
C VAL A 41 0.30 -2.96 4.58
N ILE A 42 0.42 -2.02 3.67
CA ILE A 42 -0.36 -0.78 3.73
C ILE A 42 -1.85 -1.09 3.55
N SER A 43 -2.69 -0.35 4.24
CA SER A 43 -4.14 -0.47 4.15
C SER A 43 -4.75 0.90 3.96
N ILE A 44 -5.74 0.99 3.07
CA ILE A 44 -6.49 2.22 2.82
C ILE A 44 -7.83 2.06 3.51
N PHE A 45 -8.15 3.01 4.39
CA PHE A 45 -9.40 3.04 5.13
C PHE A 45 -10.09 4.38 4.88
N LYS A 46 -11.35 4.33 4.42
CA LYS A 46 -12.20 5.50 4.27
C LYS A 46 -13.31 5.41 5.32
N PRO A 47 -13.34 6.28 6.34
CA PRO A 47 -14.44 6.31 7.28
C PRO A 47 -15.74 6.68 6.55
N LEU A 48 -16.83 6.01 6.92
CA LEU A 48 -18.20 6.30 6.47
C LEU A 48 -18.73 7.60 7.09
#